data_AF-A0A485CWJ0-F1
#
_entry.id   AF-A0A485CWJ0-F1
#
_cell.length_a   1.000
_cell.length_b   1.000
_cell.length_c   1.000
_cell.angle_alpha   90.00
_cell.angle_beta   90.00
_cell.angle_gamma   90.00
#
_symmetry.space_group_name_H-M   'P 1'
#
loop_
_entity.id
_entity.type
_entity.pdbx_description
1 polymer ?
#
loop_
_entity_poly.entity_id
_entity_poly.type
_entity_poly.pdbx_seq_one_letter_code
_entity_poly.pdbx_strand_id
1 'polypeptide(L)'
;MAISGCHVMAKPTGSVCNIDCAYCFYLEKEALYPERNANWRMSDETLKNYIRQHIEAQSGDSVTFAWQGGEPTMMGLPFFYRVIEICNEYAGGKKITHALQTNGMLLDESWACFFAEHRFFGGAVDRWSRAIT
;
A
#
# COMPACT_ATOMS: atom_id res chain seq x y z
N MET A 1 23.01 -20.86 3.41
CA MET A 1 22.24 -20.13 2.37
C MET A 1 21.87 -18.79 2.94
N ALA A 2 22.30 -17.68 2.32
CA ALA A 2 21.80 -16.36 2.68
C ALA A 2 20.41 -16.18 2.06
N ILE A 3 19.44 -15.71 2.85
CA ILE A 3 18.10 -15.40 2.35
C ILE A 3 18.22 -14.20 1.40
N SER A 4 17.67 -14.32 0.19
CA SER A 4 17.84 -13.35 -0.91
C SER A 4 16.89 -12.14 -0.83
N GLY A 5 16.44 -11.78 0.38
CA GLY A 5 15.45 -10.73 0.64
C GLY A 5 14.18 -11.23 1.29
N CYS A 6 13.32 -10.31 1.72
CA CYS A 6 12.03 -10.60 2.34
C CYS A 6 10.91 -9.81 1.64
N HIS A 7 9.72 -10.40 1.55
CA HIS A 7 8.55 -9.72 1.02
C HIS A 7 7.62 -9.33 2.17
N VAL A 8 7.37 -8.04 2.32
CA VAL A 8 6.51 -7.48 3.37
C VAL A 8 5.32 -6.79 2.73
N MET A 9 4.15 -7.00 3.32
CA MET A 9 2.89 -6.41 2.91
C MET A 9 2.40 -5.43 3.97
N ALA A 10 2.44 -4.14 3.64
CA ALA A 10 1.98 -3.08 4.52
C ALA A 10 0.47 -2.90 4.43
N LYS A 11 -0.15 -2.59 5.58
CA LYS A 11 -1.59 -2.31 5.69
C LYS A 11 -1.80 -0.93 6.30
N PRO A 12 -1.60 0.16 5.55
CA PRO A 12 -1.61 1.52 6.11
C PRO A 12 -2.95 1.96 6.69
N THR A 13 -4.03 1.25 6.37
CA THR A 13 -5.37 1.46 6.93
C THR A 13 -5.80 0.38 7.94
N GLY A 14 -4.90 -0.53 8.29
CA GLY A 14 -5.23 -1.70 9.10
C GLY A 14 -6.35 -2.51 8.43
N SER A 15 -7.50 -2.62 9.12
CA SER A 15 -8.71 -3.27 8.61
C SER A 15 -9.81 -2.32 8.16
N VAL A 16 -9.58 -1.01 8.16
CA VAL A 16 -10.59 -0.03 7.74
C VAL A 16 -10.71 -0.02 6.22
N CYS A 17 -11.95 -0.15 5.74
CA CYS A 17 -12.34 -0.18 4.33
C CYS A 17 -13.60 0.68 4.16
N ASN A 18 -13.84 1.18 2.95
CA ASN A 18 -15.02 1.94 2.58
C ASN A 18 -16.15 1.08 1.98
N ILE A 19 -15.98 -0.25 1.95
CA ILE A 19 -16.99 -1.20 1.50
C ILE A 19 -17.07 -2.39 2.46
N ASP A 20 -18.28 -2.97 2.58
CA ASP A 20 -18.57 -4.08 3.48
C ASP A 20 -18.88 -5.36 2.68
N CYS A 21 -17.86 -5.90 2.00
CA CYS A 21 -18.01 -7.14 1.23
C CYS A 21 -18.43 -8.31 2.12
N ALA A 22 -19.50 -9.02 1.75
CA ALA A 22 -20.05 -10.15 2.53
C ALA A 22 -19.06 -11.30 2.76
N TYR A 23 -18.01 -11.40 1.93
CA TYR A 23 -16.97 -12.44 2.01
C TYR A 23 -15.67 -11.96 2.68
N CYS A 24 -15.61 -10.72 3.17
CA CYS A 24 -14.39 -10.12 3.68
C CYS A 24 -14.21 -10.34 5.19
N PHE A 25 -13.27 -11.21 5.56
CA PHE A 25 -12.93 -11.49 6.96
C PHE A 25 -12.29 -10.29 7.70
N TYR A 26 -11.96 -9.18 7.02
CA TYR A 26 -11.45 -7.98 7.69
C TYR A 26 -12.54 -7.24 8.47
N LEU A 27 -13.80 -7.39 8.08
CA LEU A 27 -14.94 -6.73 8.74
C LEU A 27 -15.15 -7.27 10.15
N GLU A 28 -14.99 -8.58 10.34
CA GLU A 28 -15.09 -9.24 11.65
C GLU A 28 -14.05 -8.70 12.67
N LYS A 29 -12.96 -8.08 12.19
CA LYS A 29 -11.96 -7.46 13.07
C LYS A 29 -12.48 -6.21 13.78
N GLU A 30 -13.60 -5.64 13.36
CA GLU A 30 -14.26 -4.55 14.07
C GLU A 30 -14.65 -4.95 15.49
N ALA A 31 -15.13 -6.18 15.69
CA ALA A 31 -15.46 -6.70 17.00
C ALA A 31 -14.23 -6.87 17.92
N LEU A 32 -13.03 -7.04 17.33
CA LEU A 32 -11.78 -7.24 18.07
C LEU A 32 -11.05 -5.92 18.38
N TYR A 33 -11.31 -4.86 17.61
CA TYR A 33 -10.66 -3.56 17.74
C TYR A 33 -11.71 -2.43 17.65
N PRO A 34 -12.50 -2.20 18.72
CA PRO A 34 -13.57 -1.20 18.73
C PRO A 34 -13.10 0.22 18.41
N GLU A 35 -11.87 0.55 18.78
CA GLU A 35 -11.22 1.84 18.55
C GLU A 35 -10.61 2.00 17.14
N ARG A 36 -10.74 1.00 16.25
CA ARG A 36 -10.11 1.03 14.92
C ARG A 36 -10.46 2.28 14.13
N ASN A 37 -11.68 2.80 14.27
CA ASN A 37 -12.13 3.97 13.50
C ASN A 37 -11.54 5.30 14.00
N ALA A 38 -10.97 5.34 15.21
CA ALA A 38 -10.39 6.56 15.77
C ALA A 38 -8.97 6.85 15.25
N ASN A 39 -8.13 5.81 15.10
CA ASN A 39 -6.70 5.94 14.78
C ASN A 39 -6.19 4.85 13.82
N TRP A 40 -6.92 4.58 12.73
CA TRP A 40 -6.58 3.52 11.75
C TRP A 40 -5.45 3.88 10.77
N ARG A 41 -5.13 5.16 10.64
CA ARG A 41 -4.14 5.63 9.68
C ARG A 41 -2.72 5.36 10.20
N MET A 42 -1.90 4.72 9.39
CA MET A 42 -0.46 4.61 9.64
C MET A 42 0.14 6.01 9.80
N SER A 43 0.88 6.23 10.89
CA SER A 43 1.56 7.50 11.16
C SER A 43 2.77 7.71 10.25
N ASP A 44 3.16 8.96 10.02
CA ASP A 44 4.38 9.28 9.24
C ASP A 44 5.64 8.65 9.85
N GLU A 45 5.73 8.64 11.18
CA GLU A 45 6.83 7.99 11.90
C GLU A 45 6.89 6.48 11.60
N THR A 46 5.75 5.80 11.65
CA THR A 46 5.66 4.37 11.34
C THR A 46 5.99 4.12 9.87
N LEU A 47 5.49 4.96 8.96
CA LEU A 47 5.78 4.88 7.54
C LEU A 47 7.29 5.00 7.26
N LYS A 48 7.94 6.01 7.85
CA LYS A 48 9.37 6.26 7.70
C LYS A 48 10.20 5.09 8.23
N ASN A 49 9.88 4.60 9.42
CA ASN A 49 10.56 3.45 10.01
C ASN A 49 10.35 2.18 9.17
N TYR A 50 9.14 1.93 8.68
CA TYR A 50 8.84 0.80 7.81
C TYR A 50 9.64 0.84 6.51
N ILE A 51 9.63 1.95 5.79
CA ILE A 51 10.33 2.07 4.50
C ILE A 51 11.83 1.87 4.70
N ARG A 52 12.43 2.56 5.67
CA ARG A 52 13.86 2.46 5.96
C ARG A 52 14.27 1.02 6.30
N GLN A 53 13.58 0.40 7.24
CA GLN A 53 13.90 -0.96 7.69
C GLN A 53 13.68 -1.99 6.57
N HIS A 54 12.62 -1.84 5.77
CA HIS A 54 12.35 -2.76 4.66
C HIS A 54 13.44 -2.71 3.61
N ILE A 55 13.93 -1.51 3.26
CA ILE A 55 15.04 -1.33 2.31
C ILE A 55 16.35 -1.89 2.88
N GLU A 56 16.68 -1.58 4.14
CA GLU A 56 17.87 -2.07 4.84
C GLU A 56 17.90 -3.61 4.92
N ALA A 57 16.74 -4.24 5.05
CA ALA A 57 16.61 -5.70 5.09
C ALA A 57 16.79 -6.41 3.74
N GLN A 58 16.76 -5.68 2.60
CA GLN A 58 16.97 -6.28 1.28
C GLN A 58 18.45 -6.32 0.90
N SER A 59 18.98 -7.52 0.72
CA SER A 59 20.34 -7.73 0.21
C SER A 59 20.48 -7.49 -1.30
N GLY A 60 19.40 -7.59 -2.08
CA GLY A 60 19.40 -7.42 -3.53
C GLY A 60 19.29 -5.97 -4.02
N ASP A 61 19.42 -5.77 -5.33
CA ASP A 61 19.39 -4.44 -5.97
C ASP A 61 17.98 -3.89 -6.20
N SER A 62 16.95 -4.59 -5.75
CA SER A 62 15.56 -4.18 -5.90
C SER A 62 14.75 -4.42 -4.63
N VAL A 63 13.82 -3.51 -4.36
CA VAL A 63 12.85 -3.61 -3.25
C VAL A 63 11.45 -3.44 -3.82
N THR A 64 10.56 -4.37 -3.49
CA THR A 64 9.14 -4.25 -3.80
C THR A 64 8.36 -3.97 -2.52
N PHE A 65 7.55 -2.91 -2.56
CA PHE A 65 6.60 -2.57 -1.51
C PHE A 65 5.21 -3.01 -1.95
N ALA A 66 4.57 -3.89 -1.17
CA ALA A 66 3.18 -4.28 -1.39
C ALA A 66 2.26 -3.58 -0.39
N TRP A 67 1.29 -2.83 -0.91
CA TRP A 67 0.30 -2.07 -0.14
C TRP A 67 -1.07 -2.76 -0.22
N GLN A 68 -1.59 -3.17 0.94
CA GLN A 68 -2.93 -3.74 1.12
C GLN A 68 -3.58 -3.12 2.37
N GLY A 69 -4.44 -3.88 3.08
CA GLY A 69 -5.24 -3.36 4.20
C GLY A 69 -6.61 -2.96 3.71
N GLY A 70 -7.58 -2.86 4.62
CA GLY A 70 -9.02 -2.83 4.29
C GLY A 70 -9.32 -2.15 2.94
N GLU A 71 -9.03 -0.87 2.81
CA GLU A 71 -8.76 -0.23 1.50
C GLU A 71 -7.62 0.79 1.61
N PRO A 72 -6.46 0.59 0.95
CA PRO A 72 -5.31 1.48 1.10
C PRO A 72 -5.49 2.85 0.43
N THR A 73 -6.31 2.99 -0.61
CA THR A 73 -6.55 4.30 -1.27
C THR A 73 -7.25 5.30 -0.35
N MET A 74 -7.88 4.84 0.75
CA MET A 74 -8.40 5.71 1.81
C MET A 74 -7.30 6.53 2.52
N MET A 75 -6.02 6.18 2.36
CA MET A 75 -4.91 7.02 2.81
C MET A 75 -4.78 8.31 1.99
N GLY A 76 -5.29 8.31 0.75
CA GLY A 76 -5.23 9.44 -0.18
C GLY A 76 -3.85 9.64 -0.82
N LEU A 77 -3.82 10.35 -1.94
CA LEU A 77 -2.58 10.66 -2.69
C LEU A 77 -1.47 11.32 -1.85
N PRO A 78 -1.75 12.25 -0.89
CA PRO A 78 -0.69 12.83 -0.08
C PRO A 78 0.16 11.80 0.67
N PHE A 79 -0.46 10.71 1.15
CA PHE A 79 0.27 9.61 1.78
C PHE A 79 1.19 8.90 0.78
N PHE A 80 0.72 8.65 -0.44
CA PHE A 80 1.52 7.93 -1.44
C PHE A 80 2.61 8.80 -2.06
N TYR A 81 2.42 10.12 -2.17
CA TYR A 81 3.53 11.03 -2.48
C TYR A 81 4.59 11.01 -1.38
N ARG A 82 4.16 10.97 -0.11
CA ARG A 82 5.07 10.83 1.02
C ARG A 82 5.84 9.50 1.01
N VAL A 83 5.19 8.41 0.62
CA VAL A 83 5.86 7.11 0.37
C VAL A 83 6.98 7.27 -0.65
N ILE A 84 6.71 7.91 -1.79
CA ILE A 84 7.71 8.10 -2.86
C ILE A 84 8.88 8.94 -2.38
N GLU A 85 8.61 10.04 -1.68
CA GLU A 85 9.64 10.91 -1.10
C GLU A 85 10.61 10.12 -0.19
N ILE A 86 10.06 9.39 0.78
CA ILE A 86 10.86 8.60 1.74
C ILE A 86 11.61 7.48 1.01
N CYS A 87 10.96 6.76 0.09
CA CYS A 87 11.62 5.72 -0.70
C CYS A 87 12.81 6.28 -1.48
N ASN A 88 12.68 7.46 -2.10
CA ASN A 88 13.77 8.09 -2.83
C ASN A 88 14.92 8.51 -1.91
N GLU A 89 14.62 8.96 -0.69
CA GLU A 89 15.63 9.28 0.34
C GLU A 89 16.46 8.04 0.72
N TYR A 90 15.80 6.90 0.94
CA TYR A 90 16.45 5.68 1.45
C TYR A 90 16.86 4.66 0.38
N ALA A 91 16.50 4.84 -0.90
CA ALA A 91 16.70 3.84 -1.95
C ALA A 91 18.16 3.35 -2.06
N GLY A 92 19.13 4.23 -1.81
CA GLY A 92 20.55 3.86 -1.81
C GLY A 92 21.03 3.21 -3.12
N GLY A 93 20.42 3.60 -4.25
CA GLY A 93 20.69 3.03 -5.58
C GLY A 93 19.88 1.77 -5.93
N LYS A 94 19.12 1.20 -4.99
CA LYS A 94 18.23 0.06 -5.26
C LYS A 94 17.02 0.51 -6.09
N LYS A 95 16.56 -0.37 -6.99
CA LYS A 95 15.33 -0.18 -7.77
C LYS A 95 14.11 -0.42 -6.88
N ILE A 96 13.36 0.65 -6.61
CA ILE A 96 12.10 0.56 -5.85
C ILE A 96 10.94 0.29 -6.80
N THR A 97 10.05 -0.62 -6.41
CA THR A 97 8.79 -0.90 -7.11
C THR A 97 7.64 -0.96 -6.11
N HIS A 98 6.45 -0.60 -6.56
CA HIS A 98 5.27 -0.61 -5.72
C HIS A 98 4.18 -1.48 -6.32
N ALA A 99 3.52 -2.26 -5.48
CA ALA A 99 2.31 -2.99 -5.81
C ALA A 99 1.18 -2.52 -4.89
N LEU A 100 0.01 -2.20 -5.45
CA LEU A 100 -1.16 -1.74 -4.69
C LEU A 100 -2.35 -2.65 -4.97
N GLN A 101 -2.98 -3.16 -3.92
CA GLN A 101 -4.29 -3.82 -4.00
C GLN A 101 -5.39 -2.86 -3.59
N THR A 102 -6.41 -2.70 -4.42
CA THR A 102 -7.49 -1.73 -4.19
C THR A 102 -8.80 -2.26 -4.74
N ASN A 103 -9.91 -1.92 -4.07
CA ASN A 103 -11.27 -2.14 -4.55
C ASN A 103 -11.66 -1.21 -5.72
N GLY A 104 -10.86 -0.19 -6.01
CA GLY A 104 -11.05 0.72 -7.14
C GLY A 104 -12.05 1.85 -6.94
N MET A 105 -12.81 1.89 -5.84
CA MET A 105 -13.92 2.83 -5.65
C MET A 105 -13.49 4.29 -5.50
N LEU A 106 -12.25 4.53 -5.10
CA LEU A 106 -11.68 5.87 -4.88
C LEU A 106 -10.72 6.31 -6.00
N LEU A 107 -10.59 5.52 -7.06
CA LEU A 107 -9.71 5.85 -8.18
C LEU A 107 -10.36 6.89 -9.08
N ASP A 108 -9.59 7.92 -9.42
CA ASP A 108 -9.92 8.99 -10.36
C ASP A 108 -8.74 9.27 -11.29
N GLU A 109 -8.84 10.33 -12.10
CA GLU A 109 -7.76 10.73 -13.01
C GLU A 109 -6.46 11.06 -12.27
N SER A 110 -6.54 11.61 -11.06
CA SER A 110 -5.37 11.96 -10.25
C SER A 110 -4.61 10.70 -9.84
N TRP A 111 -5.34 9.65 -9.42
CA TRP A 111 -4.75 8.34 -9.16
C TRP A 111 -4.15 7.70 -10.39
N ALA A 112 -4.82 7.78 -11.54
CA ALA A 112 -4.30 7.25 -12.80
C ALA A 112 -2.98 7.93 -13.18
N CYS A 113 -2.90 9.27 -13.09
CA CYS A 113 -1.68 10.04 -13.29
C CYS A 113 -0.57 9.61 -12.32
N PHE A 114 -0.88 9.51 -11.02
CA PHE A 114 0.06 9.07 -10.00
C PHE A 114 0.63 7.67 -10.30
N PHE A 115 -0.22 6.71 -10.68
CA PHE A 115 0.24 5.35 -11.00
C PHE A 115 1.12 5.31 -12.25
N ALA A 116 0.78 6.10 -13.27
CA ALA A 116 1.58 6.21 -14.49
C ALA A 116 2.96 6.83 -14.21
N GLU A 117 3.01 7.88 -13.40
CA GLU A 117 4.24 8.59 -13.04
C GLU A 117 5.18 7.71 -12.20
N HIS A 118 4.65 7.04 -11.17
CA HIS A 118 5.46 6.28 -10.20
C HIS A 118 5.49 4.77 -10.43
N ARG A 119 4.93 4.29 -11.55
CA ARG A 119 4.92 2.88 -11.99
C ARG A 119 4.42 1.91 -10.91
N PHE A 120 3.31 2.24 -10.28
CA PHE A 120 2.62 1.31 -9.38
C PHE A 120 2.01 0.16 -10.20
N PHE A 121 2.33 -1.08 -9.82
CA PHE A 121 1.70 -2.26 -10.39
C PHE A 121 0.41 -2.58 -9.61
N GLY A 122 -0.75 -2.41 -10.24
CA GLY A 122 -2.03 -2.72 -9.60
C GLY A 122 -2.25 -4.23 -9.49
N GLY A 123 -2.31 -4.77 -8.27
CA GLY A 123 -2.58 -6.18 -8.00
C GLY A 123 -4.00 -6.40 -7.48
N ALA A 124 -4.82 -7.10 -8.25
CA ALA A 124 -6.22 -7.51 -7.98
C ALA A 124 -7.23 -6.37 -7.82
N VAL A 125 -7.93 -6.09 -8.92
CA VAL A 125 -9.20 -5.36 -8.97
C VAL A 125 -10.27 -6.41 -9.25
N ASP A 126 -11.22 -6.63 -8.33
CA ASP A 126 -12.28 -7.65 -8.46
C ASP A 126 -13.33 -7.29 -9.55
N ARG A 127 -13.16 -6.17 -10.29
CA ARG A 127 -14.04 -5.83 -11.42
C ARG A 127 -13.47 -4.84 -12.43
N TRP A 128 -12.56 -5.26 -13.31
CA TRP A 128 -12.45 -4.65 -14.66
C TRP A 128 -13.36 -5.40 -15.63
N SER A 129 -14.64 -5.04 -15.64
CA SER A 129 -15.54 -5.38 -16.75
C SER A 129 -16.06 -4.10 -17.39
N ARG A 130 -15.14 -3.31 -17.98
CA ARG A 130 -15.34 -2.53 -19.22
C ARG A 130 -14.19 -1.55 -19.49
N ALA A 131 -13.70 -1.65 -20.73
CA ALA A 131 -13.23 -0.57 -21.61
C ALA A 131 -11.99 0.25 -21.20
N ILE A 132 -10.84 -0.21 -21.68
CA ILE A 132 -9.94 0.68 -22.43
C ILE A 132 -9.99 0.17 -23.88
N THR A 133 -10.73 0.90 -24.71
CA THR A 133 -10.67 0.89 -26.19
C THR A 133 -10.59 2.33 -26.61
#